data_AF-A0A7X1M7S4-F1
#
_entry.id   AF-A0A7X1M7S4-F1
#
_cell.length_a   1.000
_cell.length_b   1.000
_cell.length_c   1.000
_cell.angle_alpha   90.00
_cell.angle_beta   90.00
_cell.angle_gamma   90.00
#
_symmetry.space_group_name_H-M   'P 1'
#
loop_
_entity.id
_entity.type
_entity.pdbx_description
1 polymer ?
#
loop_
_entity_poly.entity_id
_entity_poly.type
_entity_poly.pdbx_seq_one_letter_code
_entity_poly.pdbx_strand_id
1 'polypeptide(L)'
;MATTYDFPSDLLAGQEELHQVRAELSALLKRLPWSVEPLDGFSDDNGWRKIERPASPGWTADEQAAVEKLRQREHELAVFVSTHRFWAEVAAADRVDARMKAKHTRDTSGEDD
;
A
#
# COMPACT_ATOMS: atom_id res chain seq x y z
N MET A 1 6.77 -13.92 26.54
CA MET A 1 6.98 -15.00 25.55
C MET A 1 6.45 -14.47 24.23
N ALA A 2 7.29 -14.27 23.21
CA ALA A 2 6.80 -13.88 21.90
C ALA A 2 6.05 -15.08 21.31
N THR A 3 4.75 -14.92 21.04
CA THR A 3 3.97 -15.95 20.34
C THR A 3 4.50 -16.04 18.91
N THR A 4 5.19 -17.13 18.58
CA THR A 4 5.59 -17.43 17.21
C THR A 4 4.40 -18.04 16.49
N TYR A 5 4.08 -17.51 15.30
CA TYR A 5 3.00 -18.03 14.46
C TYR A 5 3.62 -18.69 13.24
N ASP A 6 3.21 -19.92 12.96
CA ASP A 6 3.59 -20.61 11.73
C ASP A 6 2.67 -20.15 10.58
N PHE A 7 3.01 -19.00 10.00
CA PHE A 7 2.21 -18.43 8.91
C PHE A 7 2.28 -19.30 7.65
N PRO A 8 1.14 -19.58 7.00
CA PRO A 8 1.12 -20.24 5.70
C PRO A 8 1.93 -19.48 4.64
N SER A 9 2.59 -20.22 3.76
CA SER A 9 3.45 -19.64 2.72
C SER A 9 2.69 -18.78 1.72
N ASP A 10 1.44 -19.13 1.40
CA ASP A 10 0.54 -18.36 0.55
C ASP A 10 0.16 -17.02 1.19
N LEU A 11 -0.10 -16.99 2.50
CA LEU A 11 -0.32 -15.75 3.25
C LEU A 11 0.92 -14.85 3.24
N LEU A 12 2.12 -15.41 3.47
CA LEU A 12 3.37 -14.65 3.45
C LEU A 12 3.70 -14.12 2.05
N ALA A 13 3.44 -14.93 1.00
CA ALA A 13 3.60 -14.49 -0.38
C ALA A 13 2.62 -13.36 -0.73
N GLY A 14 1.35 -13.46 -0.30
CA GLY A 14 0.36 -12.40 -0.50
C GLY A 14 0.68 -11.11 0.24
N GLN A 15 1.23 -11.19 1.46
CA GLN A 15 1.70 -10.02 2.22
C GLN A 15 2.88 -9.33 1.52
N GLU A 16 3.85 -10.11 1.03
CA GLU A 16 4.96 -9.57 0.26
C GLU A 16 4.47 -8.85 -0.99
N GLU A 17 3.66 -9.53 -1.80
CA GLU A 17 3.19 -8.96 -3.06
C GLU A 17 2.39 -7.68 -2.81
N LEU A 18 1.57 -7.65 -1.73
CA LEU A 18 0.86 -6.45 -1.33
C LEU A 18 1.81 -5.30 -0.97
N HIS A 19 2.91 -5.59 -0.28
CA HIS A 19 3.93 -4.59 0.05
C HIS A 19 4.63 -4.07 -1.21
N GLN A 20 5.02 -4.96 -2.13
CA GLN A 20 5.65 -4.60 -3.40
C GLN A 20 4.74 -3.73 -4.27
N VAL A 21 3.46 -4.12 -4.44
CA VAL A 21 2.48 -3.35 -5.22
C VAL A 21 2.25 -1.97 -4.62
N ARG A 22 2.20 -1.85 -3.29
CA ARG A 22 2.10 -0.55 -2.61
C ARG A 22 3.33 0.32 -2.82
N ALA A 23 4.52 -0.27 -2.77
CA ALA A 23 5.77 0.44 -3.04
C ALA A 23 5.81 0.94 -4.49
N GLU A 24 5.44 0.10 -5.45
CA GLU A 24 5.36 0.45 -6.87
C GLU A 24 4.32 1.55 -7.13
N LEU A 25 3.11 1.41 -6.57
CA LEU A 25 2.06 2.43 -6.67
C LEU A 25 2.50 3.77 -6.07
N SER A 26 3.18 3.74 -4.91
CA SER A 26 3.73 4.94 -4.27
C SER A 26 4.80 5.60 -5.14
N ALA A 27 5.72 4.82 -5.72
CA ALA A 27 6.74 5.32 -6.63
C ALA A 27 6.13 5.93 -7.90
N LEU A 28 5.11 5.27 -8.47
CA LEU A 28 4.35 5.77 -9.61
C LEU A 28 3.67 7.10 -9.28
N LEU A 29 2.90 7.18 -8.20
CA LEU A 29 2.18 8.40 -7.82
C LEU A 29 3.13 9.58 -7.54
N LYS A 30 4.35 9.32 -7.05
CA LYS A 30 5.37 10.36 -6.83
C LYS A 30 5.93 10.95 -8.13
N ARG A 31 5.96 10.18 -9.23
CA ARG A 31 6.45 10.68 -10.54
C ARG A 31 5.37 11.37 -11.35
N LEU A 32 4.10 11.07 -11.09
CA LEU A 32 2.99 11.60 -11.87
C LEU A 32 2.71 13.07 -11.52
N PRO A 33 2.07 13.81 -12.45
CA PRO A 33 1.54 15.13 -12.14
C PRO A 33 0.64 15.09 -10.91
N TRP A 34 0.66 16.17 -10.12
CA TRP A 34 -0.04 16.22 -8.84
C TRP A 34 -1.57 16.17 -8.97
N SER A 35 -2.10 16.46 -10.16
CA SER A 35 -3.52 16.31 -10.51
C SER A 35 -3.71 15.26 -11.59
N VAL A 36 -4.79 14.48 -11.46
CA VAL A 36 -5.25 13.50 -12.46
C VAL A 36 -5.81 14.22 -13.69
N GLU A 37 -6.67 15.21 -13.49
CA GLU A 37 -7.19 16.04 -14.57
C GLU A 37 -6.26 17.25 -14.82
N PRO A 38 -6.26 17.80 -16.03
CA PRO A 38 -5.62 19.09 -16.29
C PRO A 38 -6.17 20.16 -15.34
N LEU A 39 -5.28 20.83 -14.61
CA LEU A 39 -5.63 21.91 -13.69
C LEU A 39 -4.67 23.07 -13.85
N ASP A 40 -5.22 24.28 -13.88
CA ASP A 40 -4.41 25.49 -13.82
C ASP A 40 -3.66 25.59 -12.50
N GLY A 41 -2.50 26.24 -12.56
CA GLY A 41 -1.74 26.55 -11.35
C GLY A 41 -2.51 27.55 -10.51
N PHE A 42 -2.41 27.42 -9.19
CA PHE A 42 -3.05 28.34 -8.26
C PHE A 42 -2.11 28.75 -7.14
N SER A 43 -2.35 29.95 -6.63
CA SER A 43 -1.73 30.49 -5.42
C SER A 43 -2.86 30.99 -4.53
N ASP A 44 -2.98 30.43 -3.33
CA ASP A 44 -3.92 30.86 -2.30
C ASP A 44 -3.14 31.30 -1.07
N ASP A 45 -3.30 32.57 -0.69
CA ASP A 45 -2.71 33.21 0.47
C ASP A 45 -3.76 33.65 1.52
N ASN A 46 -5.02 33.23 1.36
CA ASN A 46 -6.10 33.60 2.27
C ASN A 46 -6.11 32.81 3.59
N GLY A 47 -5.29 31.75 3.70
CA GLY A 47 -5.18 30.90 4.88
C GLY A 47 -4.01 31.23 5.81
N TRP A 48 -3.85 30.41 6.87
CA TRP A 48 -2.70 30.51 7.80
C TRP A 48 -1.33 30.29 7.13
N ARG A 49 -1.29 29.65 5.95
CA ARG A 49 -0.08 29.49 5.13
C ARG A 49 -0.43 29.67 3.66
N LYS A 50 0.46 30.32 2.91
CA LYS A 50 0.42 30.35 1.45
C LYS A 50 0.51 28.93 0.90
N ILE A 51 -0.42 28.57 0.02
CA ILE A 51 -0.40 27.33 -0.75
C ILE A 51 -0.24 27.71 -2.21
N GLU A 52 0.79 27.17 -2.85
CA GLU A 52 1.05 27.40 -4.27
C GLU A 52 1.28 26.06 -4.97
N ARG A 53 0.63 25.87 -6.12
CA ARG A 53 0.83 24.71 -6.97
C ARG A 53 0.95 25.14 -8.43
N PRO A 54 1.95 24.63 -9.17
CA PRO A 54 2.07 24.90 -10.59
C PRO A 54 0.92 24.23 -11.37
N ALA A 55 0.69 24.66 -12.60
CA ALA A 55 -0.27 24.01 -13.49
C ALA A 55 0.09 22.52 -13.66
N SER A 56 -0.92 21.67 -13.63
CA SER A 56 -0.80 20.23 -13.86
C SER A 56 -1.39 19.91 -15.23
N PRO A 57 -0.67 19.20 -16.10
CA PRO A 57 -1.21 18.74 -17.38
C PRO A 57 -2.24 17.61 -17.23
N GLY A 58 -2.43 17.05 -16.02
CA GLY A 58 -3.19 15.83 -15.82
C GLY A 58 -2.38 14.58 -16.14
N TRP A 59 -2.96 13.42 -15.90
CA TRP A 59 -2.38 12.13 -16.25
C TRP A 59 -2.73 11.77 -17.69
N THR A 60 -1.81 11.11 -18.38
CA THR A 60 -2.15 10.46 -19.65
C THR A 60 -3.03 9.23 -19.40
N ALA A 61 -3.74 8.77 -20.43
CA ALA A 61 -4.57 7.56 -20.35
C ALA A 61 -3.76 6.32 -19.94
N ASP A 62 -2.52 6.20 -20.42
CA ASP A 62 -1.62 5.08 -20.07
C ASP A 62 -1.19 5.15 -18.60
N GLU A 63 -0.93 6.35 -18.08
CA GLU A 63 -0.58 6.55 -16.66
C GLU A 63 -1.77 6.26 -15.74
N GLN A 64 -2.97 6.70 -16.13
CA GLN A 64 -4.18 6.38 -15.40
C GLN A 64 -4.43 4.85 -15.40
N ALA A 65 -4.32 4.19 -16.55
CA ALA A 65 -4.47 2.75 -16.66
C ALA A 65 -3.43 1.97 -15.82
N ALA A 66 -2.19 2.45 -15.76
CA ALA A 66 -1.15 1.86 -14.93
C ALA A 66 -1.48 1.98 -13.42
N VAL A 67 -1.95 3.14 -12.97
CA VAL A 67 -2.39 3.35 -11.58
C VAL A 67 -3.61 2.48 -11.25
N GLU A 68 -4.59 2.41 -12.14
CA GLU A 68 -5.81 1.60 -11.95
C GLU A 68 -5.47 0.12 -11.84
N LYS A 69 -4.58 -0.39 -12.71
CA LYS A 69 -4.10 -1.77 -12.65
C LYS A 69 -3.44 -2.08 -11.30
N LEU A 70 -2.57 -1.20 -10.80
CA LEU A 70 -1.90 -1.37 -9.51
C LEU A 70 -2.88 -1.30 -8.35
N ARG A 71 -3.84 -0.37 -8.36
CA ARG A 71 -4.89 -0.26 -7.33
C ARG A 71 -5.80 -1.48 -7.31
N GLN A 72 -6.15 -2.01 -8.48
CA GLN A 72 -6.94 -3.24 -8.58
C GLN A 72 -6.17 -4.42 -7.96
N ARG A 73 -4.88 -4.56 -8.29
CA ARG A 73 -4.05 -5.62 -7.72
C ARG A 73 -3.86 -5.44 -6.20
N GLU A 74 -3.63 -4.22 -5.74
CA GLU A 74 -3.56 -3.90 -4.31
C GLU A 74 -4.84 -4.33 -3.59
N HIS A 75 -6.01 -4.01 -4.18
CA HIS A 75 -7.30 -4.37 -3.60
C HIS A 75 -7.50 -5.87 -3.49
N GLU A 76 -7.22 -6.62 -4.57
CA GLU A 76 -7.29 -8.09 -4.58
C GLU A 76 -6.40 -8.71 -3.50
N LEU A 77 -5.15 -8.25 -3.39
CA LEU A 77 -4.21 -8.75 -2.39
C LEU A 77 -4.64 -8.37 -0.98
N ALA A 78 -5.15 -7.15 -0.77
CA ALA A 78 -5.67 -6.72 0.52
C ALA A 78 -6.86 -7.57 0.97
N VAL A 79 -7.77 -7.92 0.05
CA VAL A 79 -8.86 -8.86 0.32
C VAL A 79 -8.30 -10.24 0.67
N PHE A 80 -7.50 -10.82 -0.22
CA PHE A 80 -6.88 -12.15 -0.03
C PHE A 80 -6.20 -12.29 1.34
N VAL A 81 -5.34 -11.32 1.68
CA VAL A 81 -4.61 -11.30 2.95
C VAL A 81 -5.55 -11.11 4.13
N SER A 82 -6.50 -10.18 4.07
CA SER A 82 -7.36 -9.85 5.22
C SER A 82 -8.40 -10.93 5.54
N THR A 83 -8.85 -11.66 4.52
CA THR A 83 -9.84 -12.75 4.63
C THR A 83 -9.22 -14.14 4.56
N HIS A 84 -7.90 -14.26 4.68
CA HIS A 84 -7.20 -15.54 4.60
C HIS A 84 -7.72 -16.56 5.63
N ARG A 85 -7.88 -17.82 5.22
CA ARG A 85 -8.43 -18.90 6.05
C ARG A 85 -7.71 -19.09 7.39
N PHE A 86 -6.39 -18.84 7.41
CA PHE A 86 -5.56 -18.92 8.62
C PHE A 86 -6.12 -18.09 9.78
N TRP A 87 -6.76 -16.95 9.50
CA TRP A 87 -7.31 -16.11 10.55
C TRP A 87 -8.48 -16.75 11.31
N ALA A 88 -9.14 -17.77 10.73
CA ALA A 88 -10.13 -18.56 11.44
C ALA A 88 -9.51 -19.46 12.51
N GLU A 89 -8.25 -19.88 12.33
CA GLU A 89 -7.49 -20.74 13.23
C GLU A 89 -6.87 -19.95 14.40
N VAL A 90 -6.68 -18.64 14.24
CA VAL A 90 -6.16 -17.75 15.28
C VAL A 90 -7.30 -17.29 16.20
N ALA A 91 -7.10 -17.43 17.51
CA ALA A 91 -8.02 -16.96 18.53
C ALA A 91 -8.31 -15.46 18.37
N ALA A 92 -9.56 -15.05 18.55
CA ALA A 92 -9.99 -13.68 18.25
C ALA A 92 -9.17 -12.59 18.98
N ALA A 93 -8.75 -12.87 20.22
CA ALA A 93 -7.93 -11.96 21.02
C ALA A 93 -6.51 -11.76 20.44
N ASP A 94 -5.98 -12.77 19.73
CA ASP A 94 -4.61 -12.80 19.23
C ASP A 94 -4.50 -12.36 17.75
N ARG A 95 -5.62 -12.24 17.04
CA ARG A 95 -5.64 -11.94 15.59
C ARG A 95 -4.94 -10.64 15.23
N VAL A 96 -5.04 -9.62 16.08
CA VAL A 96 -4.38 -8.32 15.82
C VAL A 96 -2.87 -8.48 15.92
N ASP A 97 -2.37 -9.13 16.97
CA ASP A 97 -0.94 -9.40 17.14
C ASP A 97 -0.38 -10.27 16.00
N ALA A 98 -1.08 -11.35 15.64
CA ALA A 98 -0.72 -12.22 14.52
C ALA A 98 -0.65 -11.45 13.19
N ARG A 99 -1.62 -10.57 12.91
CA ARG A 99 -1.60 -9.73 11.70
C ARG A 99 -0.46 -8.72 11.69
N MET A 100 -0.08 -8.18 12.85
CA MET A 100 1.07 -7.27 12.94
C MET A 100 2.36 -8.02 12.65
N LYS A 101 2.56 -9.19 13.25
CA LYS A 101 3.75 -10.01 12.99
C LYS A 101 3.85 -10.46 11.54
N ALA A 102 2.74 -10.85 10.90
CA ALA A 102 2.72 -11.25 9.50
C ALA A 102 3.24 -10.18 8.53
N LYS A 103 3.16 -8.89 8.90
CA LYS A 103 3.69 -7.78 8.09
C LYS A 103 5.22 -7.62 8.20
N HIS A 104 5.81 -8.09 9.30
CA HIS A 104 7.22 -7.88 9.64
C HIS A 104 8.07 -9.15 9.58
N THR A 105 7.49 -10.30 9.23
CA THR A 105 8.19 -11.59 9.15
C THR A 105 9.47 -11.52 8.32
N ARG A 106 9.51 -10.67 7.29
CA ARG A 106 10.68 -10.50 6.42
C ARG A 106 11.65 -9.41 6.86
N ASP A 107 11.17 -8.37 7.55
CA ASP A 107 12.05 -7.35 8.16
C ASP A 107 12.97 -8.01 9.20
N THR A 108 12.43 -8.95 9.98
CA THR A 108 13.20 -9.69 11.00
C THR A 108 14.20 -10.68 10.39
N SER A 109 14.02 -11.09 9.13
CA SER A 109 14.95 -11.99 8.43
C SER A 109 16.13 -11.24 7.79
N GLY A 110 16.07 -9.90 7.72
CA GLY A 110 17.10 -9.04 7.13
C GLY A 110 18.03 -8.36 8.14
N GLU A 111 17.82 -8.56 9.45
CA GLU A 111 18.69 -8.05 10.53
C GLU A 111 19.82 -9.03 10.94
N ASP A 112 19.93 -10.18 10.27
CA ASP A 112 20.94 -11.21 10.52
C ASP A 112 22.06 -11.29 9.44
N ASP A 113 22.25 -10.25 8.61
CA ASP A 113 23.36 -10.16 7.62
C ASP A 113 24.34 -9.00 7.92
#